data_AF-A0A9W8I4M9-F1
#
_entry.id   AF-A0A9W8I4M9-F1
#
_cell.length_a   1.000
_cell.length_b   1.000
_cell.length_c   1.000
_cell.angle_alpha   90.00
_cell.angle_beta   90.00
_cell.angle_gamma   90.00
#
_symmetry.space_group_name_H-M   'P 1'
#
loop_
_entity.id
_entity.type
_entity.pdbx_description
1 polymer ?
#
loop_
_entity_poly.entity_id
_entity_poly.type
_entity_poly.pdbx_seq_one_letter_code
_entity_poly.pdbx_strand_id
1 'polypeptide(L)'
;PVLRAMENTDWKVQLGLWINKDDAVYEKDRDELIRLAGVFDYKKHVTAVIVGNEAIYREEQTTAQVAAKVKDVKQALAKLGLESIPVTVSETWPSYDKTLIDAVDYVNMHVFPFWEGISIDNAQRKAFEHIHDLQKLAGNKRVVVGETGWPDAGGNFDAAVPSLKNEQRYLREFICRAQLEKINYVWFSAFDEAWKPTTNASNVETHWGVIKGDKTPKFKSPMYDCTGFKPSSSTSDDSSSEESSDDLSSDNNSSEIDSLDNDIDESSNENDESSESDESTSSDAQSHIGGNMMVTTAASVVAFAAAALF
;
A
#
# COMPACT_ATOMS: atom_id res chain seq x y z
N PRO A 1 24.76 -5.67 -3.88
CA PRO A 1 24.91 -4.81 -5.08
C PRO A 1 24.59 -3.32 -4.79
N VAL A 2 23.46 -3.03 -4.14
CA VAL A 2 23.03 -1.65 -3.83
C VAL A 2 24.02 -0.90 -2.94
N LEU A 3 24.40 -1.45 -1.78
CA LEU A 3 25.38 -0.81 -0.88
C LEU A 3 26.72 -0.50 -1.59
N ARG A 4 27.19 -1.41 -2.45
CA ARG A 4 28.40 -1.19 -3.28
C ARG A 4 28.22 -0.03 -4.26
N ALA A 5 27.06 0.10 -4.88
CA ALA A 5 26.78 1.19 -5.83
C ALA A 5 26.71 2.57 -5.13
N MET A 6 26.45 2.60 -3.82
CA MET A 6 26.25 3.83 -3.05
C MET A 6 27.53 4.40 -2.42
N GLU A 7 28.64 3.65 -2.35
CA GLU A 7 29.77 4.03 -1.49
C GLU A 7 30.39 5.41 -1.78
N ASN A 8 30.38 5.79 -3.06
CA ASN A 8 30.91 7.06 -3.53
C ASN A 8 29.82 8.10 -3.75
N THR A 9 28.65 7.92 -3.11
CA THR A 9 27.53 8.86 -3.15
C THR A 9 27.14 9.29 -1.73
N ASP A 10 26.24 10.26 -1.63
CA ASP A 10 25.62 10.64 -0.36
C ASP A 10 24.28 9.94 -0.13
N TRP A 11 23.94 8.98 -0.98
CA TRP A 11 22.66 8.28 -0.91
C TRP A 11 22.53 7.51 0.40
N LYS A 12 21.28 7.46 0.86
CA LYS A 12 20.87 6.74 2.06
C LYS A 12 19.98 5.56 1.70
N VAL A 13 19.94 4.55 2.55
CA VAL A 13 19.15 3.34 2.34
C VAL A 13 18.55 2.84 3.65
N GLN A 14 17.36 2.27 3.56
CA GLN A 14 16.76 1.47 4.61
C GLN A 14 16.92 -0.01 4.21
N LEU A 15 17.48 -0.82 5.10
CA LEU A 15 17.72 -2.24 4.83
C LEU A 15 16.56 -3.07 5.37
N GLY A 16 15.87 -3.82 4.51
CA GLY A 16 14.81 -4.73 4.90
C GLY A 16 15.33 -6.14 5.18
N LEU A 17 14.84 -6.76 6.25
CA LEU A 17 14.94 -8.20 6.52
C LEU A 17 13.56 -8.80 6.25
N TRP A 18 13.52 -9.83 5.42
CA TRP A 18 12.27 -10.53 5.14
C TRP A 18 11.90 -11.48 6.27
N ILE A 19 10.62 -11.53 6.62
CA ILE A 19 10.07 -12.45 7.60
C ILE A 19 8.90 -13.18 6.95
N ASN A 20 8.86 -14.49 7.12
CA ASN A 20 7.72 -15.34 6.78
C ASN A 20 7.45 -16.33 7.92
N LYS A 21 6.71 -17.42 7.65
CA LYS A 21 6.40 -18.46 8.65
C LYS A 21 7.64 -19.24 9.13
N ASP A 22 8.71 -19.26 8.34
CA ASP A 22 9.96 -19.97 8.63
C ASP A 22 11.04 -18.99 9.13
N ASP A 23 11.39 -19.11 10.42
CA ASP A 23 12.38 -18.25 11.04
C ASP A 23 13.78 -18.39 10.41
N ALA A 24 14.07 -19.47 9.69
CA ALA A 24 15.34 -19.64 8.97
C ALA A 24 15.56 -18.54 7.91
N VAL A 25 14.49 -17.99 7.33
CA VAL A 25 14.60 -16.87 6.38
C VAL A 25 15.06 -15.60 7.10
N TYR A 26 14.44 -15.29 8.23
CA TYR A 26 14.82 -14.16 9.07
C TYR A 26 16.27 -14.31 9.59
N GLU A 27 16.64 -15.49 10.06
CA GLU A 27 17.99 -15.76 10.57
C GLU A 27 19.06 -15.51 9.50
N LYS A 28 18.80 -15.96 8.27
CA LYS A 28 19.70 -15.76 7.14
C LYS A 28 19.85 -14.28 6.78
N ASP A 29 18.75 -13.53 6.75
CA ASP A 29 18.77 -12.10 6.46
C ASP A 29 19.45 -11.29 7.59
N ARG A 30 19.26 -11.69 8.86
CA ARG A 30 19.97 -11.11 10.01
C ARG A 30 21.47 -11.38 9.94
N ASP A 31 21.87 -12.60 9.62
CA ASP A 31 23.28 -12.97 9.52
C ASP A 31 23.95 -12.23 8.35
N GLU A 32 23.23 -12.03 7.25
CA GLU A 32 23.68 -11.22 6.12
C GLU A 32 23.78 -9.73 6.47
N LEU A 33 22.82 -9.17 7.24
CA LEU A 33 22.90 -7.80 7.77
C LEU A 33 24.20 -7.60 8.56
N ILE A 34 24.53 -8.53 9.46
CA ILE A 34 25.75 -8.52 10.28
C ILE A 34 26.99 -8.63 9.39
N ARG A 35 26.99 -9.57 8.44
CA ARG A 35 28.13 -9.77 7.52
C ARG A 35 28.40 -8.51 6.70
N LEU A 36 27.37 -7.87 6.16
CA LEU A 36 27.47 -6.65 5.35
C LEU A 36 27.94 -5.44 6.17
N ALA A 37 27.61 -5.36 7.47
CA ALA A 37 28.14 -4.33 8.37
C ALA A 37 29.68 -4.42 8.54
N GLY A 38 30.27 -5.60 8.34
CA GLY A 38 31.72 -5.79 8.31
C GLY A 38 32.38 -5.42 6.98
N VAL A 39 31.59 -5.13 5.94
CA VAL A 39 32.08 -4.84 4.57
C VAL A 39 31.81 -3.40 4.15
N PHE A 40 30.70 -2.81 4.59
CA PHE A 40 30.22 -1.49 4.17
C PHE A 40 30.07 -0.54 5.35
N ASP A 41 30.27 0.76 5.11
CA ASP A 41 30.07 1.80 6.12
C ASP A 41 28.58 2.06 6.35
N TYR A 42 28.00 1.33 7.31
CA TYR A 42 26.61 1.48 7.71
C TYR A 42 26.33 2.86 8.32
N LYS A 43 27.28 3.44 9.07
CA LYS A 43 27.10 4.76 9.68
C LYS A 43 26.96 5.87 8.63
N LYS A 44 27.61 5.69 7.47
CA LYS A 44 27.49 6.61 6.34
C LYS A 44 26.17 6.43 5.58
N HIS A 45 25.76 5.21 5.26
CA HIS A 45 24.70 4.99 4.25
C HIS A 45 23.37 4.47 4.81
N VAL A 46 23.35 3.78 5.94
CA VAL A 46 22.14 3.11 6.44
C VAL A 46 21.41 4.02 7.42
N THR A 47 20.15 4.34 7.11
CA THR A 47 19.31 5.22 7.95
C THR A 47 18.33 4.48 8.83
N ALA A 48 18.02 3.23 8.51
CA ALA A 48 17.17 2.35 9.32
C ALA A 48 17.34 0.88 8.91
N VAL A 49 16.95 -0.02 9.81
CA VAL A 49 16.72 -1.44 9.51
C VAL A 49 15.25 -1.77 9.73
N ILE A 50 14.60 -2.36 8.73
CA ILE A 50 13.20 -2.75 8.75
C ILE A 50 13.13 -4.28 8.93
N VAL A 51 12.54 -4.74 10.02
CA VAL A 51 12.52 -6.15 10.43
C VAL A 51 11.15 -6.73 10.15
N GLY A 52 10.96 -7.17 8.91
CA GLY A 52 9.67 -7.63 8.39
C GLY A 52 8.97 -6.59 7.53
N ASN A 53 8.24 -7.10 6.54
CA ASN A 53 7.37 -6.34 5.67
C ASN A 53 6.04 -7.07 5.63
N GLU A 54 4.99 -6.53 6.22
CA GLU A 54 3.62 -7.06 6.22
C GLU A 54 3.49 -8.51 6.70
N ALA A 55 4.36 -8.96 7.61
CA ALA A 55 4.36 -10.34 8.09
C ALA A 55 3.16 -10.63 9.00
N ILE A 56 2.65 -9.60 9.70
CA ILE A 56 1.44 -9.70 10.51
C ILE A 56 0.20 -9.67 9.60
N TYR A 57 0.16 -8.76 8.62
CA TYR A 57 -0.91 -8.72 7.62
C TYR A 57 -1.04 -10.03 6.84
N ARG A 58 0.06 -10.67 6.48
CA ARG A 58 0.06 -11.98 5.81
C ARG A 58 -0.21 -13.17 6.73
N GLU A 59 -0.48 -12.92 8.02
CA GLU A 59 -0.72 -13.96 9.04
C GLU A 59 0.43 -14.98 9.14
N GLU A 60 1.65 -14.54 8.88
CA GLU A 60 2.83 -15.40 8.91
C GLU A 60 3.48 -15.44 10.29
N GLN A 61 3.36 -14.34 11.04
CA GLN A 61 3.89 -14.18 12.38
C GLN A 61 2.97 -13.29 13.21
N THR A 62 2.92 -13.54 14.52
CA THR A 62 2.21 -12.69 15.48
C THR A 62 3.02 -11.43 15.81
N THR A 63 2.34 -10.40 16.34
CA THR A 63 3.01 -9.19 16.81
C THR A 63 4.12 -9.47 17.82
N ALA A 64 3.91 -10.41 18.74
CA ALA A 64 4.90 -10.77 19.75
C ALA A 64 6.17 -11.39 19.14
N GLN A 65 6.01 -12.23 18.10
CA GLN A 65 7.15 -12.84 17.40
C GLN A 65 7.94 -11.77 16.61
N VAL A 66 7.27 -10.85 15.94
CA VAL A 66 7.93 -9.76 15.21
C VAL A 66 8.63 -8.80 16.19
N ALA A 67 7.99 -8.43 17.30
CA ALA A 67 8.60 -7.60 18.34
C ALA A 67 9.87 -8.25 18.94
N ALA A 68 9.89 -9.58 19.10
CA ALA A 68 11.08 -10.31 19.54
C ALA A 68 12.22 -10.23 18.52
N LYS A 69 11.92 -10.33 17.21
CA LYS A 69 12.89 -10.18 16.13
C LYS A 69 13.45 -8.74 16.04
N VAL A 70 12.60 -7.72 16.21
CA VAL A 70 13.05 -6.32 16.32
C VAL A 70 14.05 -6.15 17.45
N LYS A 71 13.78 -6.75 18.63
CA LYS A 71 14.69 -6.72 19.77
C LYS A 71 16.01 -7.44 19.47
N ASP A 72 15.97 -8.60 18.81
CA ASP A 72 17.17 -9.35 18.39
C ASP A 72 18.05 -8.51 17.45
N VAL A 73 17.47 -7.88 16.43
CA VAL A 73 18.21 -7.00 15.51
C VAL A 73 18.82 -5.79 16.22
N LYS A 74 18.08 -5.13 17.12
CA LYS A 74 18.64 -4.03 17.95
C LYS A 74 19.85 -4.48 18.75
N GLN A 75 19.79 -5.68 19.35
CA GLN A 75 20.92 -6.24 20.09
C GLN A 75 22.10 -6.59 19.18
N ALA A 76 21.86 -7.12 17.98
CA ALA A 76 22.90 -7.39 17.00
C ALA A 76 23.61 -6.10 16.55
N LEU A 77 22.86 -5.03 16.24
CA LEU A 77 23.43 -3.73 15.88
C LEU A 77 24.24 -3.11 17.03
N ALA A 78 23.74 -3.19 18.27
CA ALA A 78 24.46 -2.69 19.43
C ALA A 78 25.81 -3.42 19.65
N LYS A 79 25.87 -4.74 19.44
CA LYS A 79 27.14 -5.51 19.50
C LYS A 79 28.16 -5.06 18.44
N LEU A 80 27.70 -4.45 17.35
CA LEU A 80 28.53 -3.91 16.28
C LEU A 80 28.87 -2.41 16.47
N GLY A 81 28.39 -1.77 17.55
CA GLY A 81 28.55 -0.31 17.75
C GLY A 81 27.73 0.52 16.75
N LEU A 82 26.58 -0.02 16.33
CA LEU A 82 25.63 0.54 15.37
C LEU A 82 24.24 0.81 15.99
N GLU A 83 24.15 0.89 17.32
CA GLU A 83 22.90 1.14 18.07
C GLU A 83 22.22 2.48 17.74
N SER A 84 22.92 3.40 17.07
CA SER A 84 22.34 4.64 16.57
C SER A 84 21.47 4.46 15.32
N ILE A 85 21.53 3.31 14.64
CA ILE A 85 20.69 3.01 13.49
C ILE A 85 19.33 2.52 14.01
N PRO A 86 18.22 3.24 13.74
CA PRO A 86 16.92 2.85 14.25
C PRO A 86 16.41 1.56 13.57
N VAL A 87 15.68 0.76 14.34
CA VAL A 87 15.05 -0.48 13.91
C VAL A 87 13.53 -0.35 14.01
N THR A 88 12.86 -0.70 12.92
CA THR A 88 11.39 -0.68 12.79
C THR A 88 10.88 -1.97 12.15
N VAL A 89 9.59 -2.02 11.84
CA VAL A 89 8.89 -3.03 11.03
C VAL A 89 8.01 -2.30 10.03
N SER A 90 7.82 -2.84 8.83
CA SER A 90 6.82 -2.33 7.88
C SER A 90 5.53 -3.14 8.02
N GLU A 91 4.41 -2.49 8.30
CA GLU A 91 3.08 -3.14 8.35
C GLU A 91 2.00 -2.21 7.78
N THR A 92 0.95 -2.80 7.22
CA THR A 92 -0.23 -2.03 6.77
C THR A 92 -1.05 -1.51 7.95
N TRP A 93 -1.80 -0.44 7.75
CA TRP A 93 -2.91 -0.11 8.65
C TRP A 93 -4.01 -1.19 8.51
N PRO A 94 -4.62 -1.69 9.60
CA PRO A 94 -4.47 -1.32 11.01
C PRO A 94 -3.60 -2.31 11.83
N SER A 95 -2.63 -3.01 11.24
CA SER A 95 -1.89 -4.12 11.88
C SER A 95 -1.00 -3.73 13.08
N TYR A 96 -0.86 -2.43 13.38
CA TYR A 96 -0.09 -1.97 14.53
C TYR A 96 -0.91 -2.02 15.82
N ASP A 97 -0.37 -2.73 16.83
CA ASP A 97 -0.84 -2.68 18.21
C ASP A 97 0.23 -2.09 19.15
N LYS A 98 -0.10 -1.96 20.44
CA LYS A 98 0.81 -1.43 21.46
C LYS A 98 2.12 -2.24 21.59
N THR A 99 2.06 -3.57 21.46
CA THR A 99 3.23 -4.45 21.54
C THR A 99 4.23 -4.11 20.44
N LEU A 100 3.74 -3.92 19.21
CA LEU A 100 4.61 -3.57 18.08
C LEU A 100 5.18 -2.17 18.23
N ILE A 101 4.31 -1.21 18.59
CA ILE A 101 4.69 0.19 18.78
C ILE A 101 5.75 0.31 19.86
N ASP A 102 5.63 -0.40 20.98
CA ASP A 102 6.63 -0.36 22.06
C ASP A 102 7.99 -0.92 21.61
N ALA A 103 8.00 -1.94 20.74
CA ALA A 103 9.21 -2.63 20.30
C ALA A 103 10.09 -1.82 19.31
N VAL A 104 9.47 -1.08 18.39
CA VAL A 104 10.17 -0.34 17.32
C VAL A 104 10.71 1.02 17.76
N ASP A 105 11.72 1.58 17.08
CA ASP A 105 12.20 2.95 17.38
C ASP A 105 11.27 4.04 16.82
N TYR A 106 10.60 3.73 15.70
CA TYR A 106 9.53 4.54 15.11
C TYR A 106 8.56 3.61 14.39
N VAL A 107 7.35 4.07 14.12
CA VAL A 107 6.32 3.32 13.38
C VAL A 107 6.51 3.54 11.89
N ASN A 108 6.55 2.48 11.09
CA ASN A 108 6.65 2.53 9.63
C ASN A 108 5.45 1.84 9.00
N MET A 109 4.51 2.62 8.47
CA MET A 109 3.22 2.12 7.99
C MET A 109 3.13 2.09 6.47
N HIS A 110 2.49 1.06 5.94
CA HIS A 110 2.07 1.03 4.55
C HIS A 110 0.65 1.55 4.44
N VAL A 111 0.39 2.40 3.45
CA VAL A 111 -0.94 2.97 3.21
C VAL A 111 -1.22 3.06 1.72
N PHE A 112 -2.21 2.31 1.27
CA PHE A 112 -2.58 2.22 -0.14
C PHE A 112 -4.09 2.34 -0.30
N PRO A 113 -4.64 3.57 -0.41
CA PRO A 113 -6.07 3.77 -0.64
C PRO A 113 -6.61 3.02 -1.87
N PHE A 114 -5.74 2.75 -2.85
CA PHE A 114 -6.08 1.92 -4.01
C PHE A 114 -6.59 0.53 -3.60
N TRP A 115 -5.89 -0.16 -2.69
CA TRP A 115 -6.28 -1.49 -2.21
C TRP A 115 -7.43 -1.48 -1.21
N GLU A 116 -7.87 -0.30 -0.79
CA GLU A 116 -9.09 -0.09 0.00
C GLU A 116 -10.30 0.26 -0.89
N GLY A 117 -10.14 0.26 -2.21
CA GLY A 117 -11.23 0.58 -3.14
C GLY A 117 -11.63 2.05 -3.17
N ILE A 118 -10.79 2.93 -2.62
CA ILE A 118 -11.09 4.35 -2.44
C ILE A 118 -10.89 5.09 -3.75
N SER A 119 -11.87 5.89 -4.17
CA SER A 119 -11.75 6.72 -5.37
C SER A 119 -10.62 7.74 -5.25
N ILE A 120 -10.04 8.13 -6.39
CA ILE A 120 -8.95 9.12 -6.43
C ILE A 120 -9.34 10.45 -5.75
N ASP A 121 -10.62 10.82 -5.76
CA ASP A 121 -11.12 12.03 -5.10
C ASP A 121 -10.98 12.00 -3.58
N ASN A 122 -10.94 10.81 -2.98
CA ASN A 122 -10.87 10.61 -1.54
C ASN A 122 -9.56 9.97 -1.07
N ALA A 123 -8.71 9.50 -1.99
CA ALA A 123 -7.51 8.72 -1.69
C ALA A 123 -6.55 9.45 -0.73
N GLN A 124 -6.19 10.70 -1.04
CA GLN A 124 -5.32 11.47 -0.16
C GLN A 124 -5.96 11.69 1.21
N ARG A 125 -7.26 11.99 1.29
CA ARG A 125 -7.94 12.20 2.57
C ARG A 125 -7.84 10.94 3.43
N LYS A 126 -8.19 9.80 2.84
CA LYS A 126 -8.21 8.50 3.51
C LYS A 126 -6.82 8.07 3.99
N ALA A 127 -5.79 8.24 3.17
CA ALA A 127 -4.42 7.94 3.57
C ALA A 127 -4.00 8.72 4.83
N PHE A 128 -4.36 10.00 4.91
CA PHE A 128 -4.02 10.84 6.05
C PHE A 128 -4.88 10.57 7.28
N GLU A 129 -6.14 10.16 7.13
CA GLU A 129 -6.94 9.64 8.25
C GLU A 129 -6.23 8.47 8.93
N HIS A 130 -5.73 7.49 8.15
CA HIS A 130 -4.99 6.35 8.67
C HIS A 130 -3.68 6.74 9.35
N ILE A 131 -2.94 7.69 8.77
CA ILE A 131 -1.72 8.25 9.37
C ILE A 131 -2.03 8.89 10.72
N HIS A 132 -3.09 9.71 10.79
CA HIS A 132 -3.49 10.39 12.02
C HIS A 132 -3.97 9.44 13.10
N ASP A 133 -4.72 8.41 12.73
CA ASP A 133 -5.16 7.38 13.67
C ASP A 133 -3.99 6.60 14.25
N LEU A 134 -2.99 6.28 13.42
CA LEU A 134 -1.79 5.63 13.89
C LEU A 134 -0.91 6.55 14.74
N GLN A 135 -0.84 7.85 14.43
CA GLN A 135 -0.18 8.84 15.29
C GLN A 135 -0.82 8.94 16.68
N LYS A 136 -2.15 8.93 16.77
CA LYS A 136 -2.86 8.90 18.06
C LYS A 136 -2.48 7.64 18.86
N LEU A 137 -2.44 6.48 18.22
CA LEU A 137 -2.06 5.22 18.86
C LEU A 137 -0.58 5.19 19.27
N ALA A 138 0.31 5.74 18.45
CA ALA A 138 1.76 5.78 18.66
C ALA A 138 2.20 6.80 19.73
N GLY A 139 1.32 7.75 20.10
CA GLY A 139 1.61 8.80 21.07
C GLY A 139 2.79 9.65 20.62
N ASN A 140 3.88 9.66 21.41
CA ASN A 140 5.07 10.44 21.08
C ASN A 140 6.00 9.75 20.07
N LYS A 141 5.71 8.51 19.67
CA LYS A 141 6.55 7.79 18.72
C LYS A 141 6.28 8.29 17.31
N ARG A 142 7.34 8.63 16.58
CA ARG A 142 7.25 9.12 15.20
C ARG A 142 6.59 8.06 14.31
N VAL A 143 5.67 8.51 13.45
CA VAL A 143 5.05 7.70 12.39
C VAL A 143 5.63 8.13 11.04
N VAL A 144 6.04 7.14 10.25
CA VAL A 144 6.59 7.27 8.90
C VAL A 144 5.75 6.43 7.96
N VAL A 145 5.49 6.93 6.76
CA VAL A 145 4.86 6.14 5.70
C VAL A 145 5.96 5.36 4.96
N GLY A 146 6.03 4.07 5.23
CA GLY A 146 7.00 3.15 4.62
C GLY A 146 6.72 2.90 3.15
N GLU A 147 5.45 2.86 2.76
CA GLU A 147 5.04 2.72 1.36
C GLU A 147 3.67 3.37 1.13
N THR A 148 3.53 4.05 0.00
CA THR A 148 2.26 4.50 -0.57
C THR A 148 2.44 4.76 -2.05
N GLY A 149 1.39 4.64 -2.84
CA GLY A 149 1.43 4.90 -4.27
C GLY A 149 0.07 4.76 -4.92
N TRP A 150 0.04 4.87 -6.26
CA TRP A 150 -1.15 4.62 -7.06
C TRP A 150 -0.74 4.11 -8.44
N PRO A 151 -1.34 3.02 -8.96
CA PRO A 151 -0.93 2.45 -10.24
C PRO A 151 -1.45 3.24 -11.44
N ASP A 152 -0.67 3.30 -12.53
CA ASP A 152 -1.02 4.06 -13.73
C ASP A 152 -1.78 3.25 -14.80
N ALA A 153 -1.78 1.93 -14.68
CA ALA A 153 -2.46 1.00 -15.58
C ALA A 153 -2.87 -0.29 -14.86
N GLY A 154 -3.62 -1.14 -15.56
CA GLY A 154 -4.29 -2.32 -15.04
C GLY A 154 -5.80 -2.11 -14.92
N GLY A 155 -6.47 -2.98 -14.17
CA GLY A 155 -7.89 -2.91 -13.85
C GLY A 155 -8.17 -2.10 -12.58
N ASN A 156 -9.44 -1.77 -12.36
CA ASN A 156 -9.86 -1.08 -11.15
C ASN A 156 -9.83 -2.02 -9.95
N PHE A 157 -9.72 -1.45 -8.75
CA PHE A 157 -10.08 -2.12 -7.50
C PHE A 157 -11.25 -1.33 -6.90
N ASP A 158 -12.47 -1.86 -7.00
CA ASP A 158 -13.71 -1.11 -6.71
C ASP A 158 -13.74 0.28 -7.37
N ALA A 159 -13.82 1.36 -6.59
CA ALA A 159 -13.83 2.74 -7.11
C ALA A 159 -12.42 3.31 -7.38
N ALA A 160 -11.36 2.57 -7.06
CA ALA A 160 -9.99 2.95 -7.35
C ALA A 160 -9.62 2.62 -8.81
N VAL A 161 -9.52 3.66 -9.63
CA VAL A 161 -9.22 3.55 -11.07
C VAL A 161 -7.74 3.84 -11.32
N PRO A 162 -6.94 2.90 -11.85
CA PRO A 162 -5.58 3.21 -12.30
C PRO A 162 -5.61 4.08 -13.55
N SER A 163 -4.77 5.11 -13.57
CA SER A 163 -4.47 5.89 -14.77
C SER A 163 -3.26 6.78 -14.52
N LEU A 164 -2.52 7.14 -15.57
CA LEU A 164 -1.45 8.13 -15.47
C LEU A 164 -1.90 9.46 -14.81
N LYS A 165 -3.15 9.88 -15.07
CA LYS A 165 -3.75 11.06 -14.46
C LYS A 165 -3.97 10.88 -12.95
N ASN A 166 -4.45 9.72 -12.53
CA ASN A 166 -4.72 9.43 -11.12
C ASN A 166 -3.43 9.17 -10.33
N GLU A 167 -2.43 8.51 -10.92
CA GLU A 167 -1.09 8.38 -10.33
C GLU A 167 -0.49 9.78 -10.06
N GLN A 168 -0.49 10.66 -11.08
CA GLN A 168 0.05 12.02 -10.91
C GLN A 168 -0.72 12.83 -9.86
N ARG A 169 -2.05 12.68 -9.83
CA ARG A 169 -2.90 13.36 -8.86
C ARG A 169 -2.60 12.90 -7.44
N TYR A 170 -2.59 11.58 -7.19
CA TYR A 170 -2.31 11.04 -5.87
C TYR A 170 -0.88 11.41 -5.41
N LEU A 171 0.10 11.31 -6.31
CA LEU A 171 1.48 11.74 -6.06
C LEU A 171 1.56 13.19 -5.61
N ARG A 172 0.96 14.12 -6.37
CA ARG A 172 0.94 15.54 -6.03
C ARG A 172 0.24 15.77 -4.68
N GLU A 173 -0.98 15.27 -4.53
CA GLU A 173 -1.81 15.57 -3.35
C GLU A 173 -1.18 14.99 -2.07
N PHE A 174 -0.67 13.76 -2.12
CA PHE A 174 0.01 13.12 -1.00
C PHE A 174 1.29 13.89 -0.63
N ILE A 175 2.18 14.17 -1.60
CA ILE A 175 3.45 14.85 -1.33
C ILE A 175 3.21 16.26 -0.76
N CYS A 176 2.31 17.03 -1.36
CA CYS A 176 2.05 18.39 -0.91
C CYS A 176 1.46 18.41 0.51
N ARG A 177 0.56 17.47 0.83
CA ARG A 177 0.04 17.36 2.20
C ARG A 177 1.10 16.85 3.18
N ALA A 178 1.94 15.90 2.78
CA ALA A 178 3.02 15.38 3.61
C ALA A 178 4.05 16.48 3.94
N GLN A 179 4.35 17.39 3.00
CA GLN A 179 5.19 18.56 3.25
C GLN A 179 4.57 19.52 4.27
N LEU A 180 3.27 19.81 4.15
CA LEU A 180 2.55 20.68 5.08
C LEU A 180 2.52 20.10 6.51
N GLU A 181 2.26 18.80 6.63
CA GLU A 181 2.13 18.10 7.91
C GLU A 181 3.45 17.50 8.43
N LYS A 182 4.56 17.70 7.69
CA LYS A 182 5.90 17.18 8.00
C LYS A 182 5.95 15.66 8.20
N ILE A 183 5.19 14.93 7.37
CA ILE A 183 5.18 13.47 7.37
C ILE A 183 6.36 12.96 6.52
N ASN A 184 7.19 12.08 7.11
CA ASN A 184 8.19 11.36 6.34
C ASN A 184 7.53 10.21 5.58
N TYR A 185 7.94 10.00 4.34
CA TYR A 185 7.41 8.93 3.50
C TYR A 185 8.48 8.33 2.58
N VAL A 186 8.22 7.13 2.09
CA VAL A 186 8.88 6.51 0.94
C VAL A 186 7.81 6.20 -0.10
N TRP A 187 7.98 6.75 -1.30
CA TRP A 187 7.03 6.55 -2.40
C TRP A 187 7.24 5.17 -3.04
N PHE A 188 6.14 4.45 -3.25
CA PHE A 188 6.09 3.20 -3.97
C PHE A 188 5.56 3.44 -5.40
N SER A 189 6.39 3.36 -6.45
CA SER A 189 7.83 3.05 -6.43
C SER A 189 8.64 3.88 -7.43
N ALA A 190 9.95 3.64 -7.49
CA ALA A 190 10.82 4.35 -8.42
C ALA A 190 10.62 3.93 -9.88
N PHE A 191 10.48 2.62 -10.14
CA PHE A 191 10.38 2.05 -11.48
C PHE A 191 9.22 1.05 -11.56
N ASP A 192 8.57 0.96 -12.72
CA ASP A 192 7.70 -0.18 -13.02
C ASP A 192 8.49 -1.48 -13.01
N GLU A 193 7.91 -2.50 -12.39
CA GLU A 193 8.58 -3.77 -12.09
C GLU A 193 7.93 -4.91 -12.86
N ALA A 194 8.33 -5.10 -14.12
CA ALA A 194 7.75 -6.10 -15.04
C ALA A 194 7.86 -7.57 -14.58
N TRP A 195 8.66 -7.84 -13.55
CA TRP A 195 8.83 -9.19 -12.97
C TRP A 195 7.74 -9.54 -11.96
N LYS A 196 6.96 -8.56 -11.47
CA LYS A 196 5.89 -8.80 -10.50
C LYS A 196 4.72 -9.60 -11.14
N PRO A 197 3.97 -10.39 -10.33
CA PRO A 197 2.88 -11.21 -10.85
C PRO A 197 1.78 -10.39 -11.54
N THR A 198 1.29 -10.87 -12.68
CA THR A 198 0.21 -10.23 -13.46
C THR A 198 -1.14 -10.92 -13.30
N THR A 199 -1.22 -11.93 -12.42
CA THR A 199 -2.43 -12.75 -12.20
C THR A 199 -3.13 -12.41 -10.88
N ASN A 200 -2.74 -11.32 -10.23
CA ASN A 200 -3.32 -10.89 -8.97
C ASN A 200 -4.51 -9.94 -9.18
N ALA A 201 -5.10 -9.47 -8.08
CA ALA A 201 -6.20 -8.51 -8.12
C ALA A 201 -5.84 -7.31 -9.00
N SER A 202 -6.73 -6.99 -9.95
CA SER A 202 -6.63 -5.83 -10.83
C SER A 202 -5.43 -5.79 -11.78
N ASN A 203 -4.48 -6.74 -11.77
CA ASN A 203 -3.31 -6.78 -12.65
C ASN A 203 -2.56 -5.41 -12.73
N VAL A 204 -2.31 -4.80 -11.56
CA VAL A 204 -1.70 -3.47 -11.44
C VAL A 204 -0.24 -3.49 -10.99
N GLU A 205 0.28 -4.62 -10.54
CA GLU A 205 1.60 -4.72 -9.88
C GLU A 205 2.78 -4.25 -10.72
N THR A 206 2.67 -4.31 -12.04
CA THR A 206 3.73 -3.88 -12.96
C THR A 206 3.67 -2.37 -13.27
N HIS A 207 2.83 -1.59 -12.58
CA HIS A 207 2.43 -0.23 -12.98
C HIS A 207 2.51 0.84 -11.86
N TRP A 208 3.34 0.65 -10.83
CA TRP A 208 3.43 1.55 -9.66
C TRP A 208 4.57 2.57 -9.72
N GLY A 209 5.46 2.47 -10.70
CA GLY A 209 6.67 3.29 -10.73
C GLY A 209 6.44 4.68 -11.29
N VAL A 210 7.05 5.72 -10.71
CA VAL A 210 7.04 7.06 -11.34
C VAL A 210 7.90 7.13 -12.63
N ILE A 211 8.73 6.11 -12.86
CA ILE A 211 9.50 5.86 -14.07
C ILE A 211 9.09 4.51 -14.64
N LYS A 212 9.02 4.38 -15.97
CA LYS A 212 8.77 3.09 -16.61
C LYS A 212 9.94 2.12 -16.44
N GLY A 213 9.69 0.83 -16.68
CA GLY A 213 10.73 -0.21 -16.57
C GLY A 213 11.89 -0.05 -17.56
N ASP A 214 11.66 0.64 -18.69
CA ASP A 214 12.71 1.03 -19.66
C ASP A 214 13.47 2.31 -19.26
N LYS A 215 13.21 2.83 -18.05
CA LYS A 215 13.78 4.05 -17.46
C LYS A 215 13.30 5.35 -18.09
N THR A 216 12.25 5.31 -18.93
CA THR A 216 11.63 6.54 -19.43
C THR A 216 10.73 7.17 -18.37
N PRO A 217 10.80 8.49 -18.13
CA PRO A 217 9.91 9.16 -17.17
C PRO A 217 8.43 9.05 -17.57
N LYS A 218 7.54 8.78 -16.61
CA LYS A 218 6.09 8.81 -16.86
C LYS A 218 5.54 10.24 -16.94
N PHE A 219 6.14 11.16 -16.18
CA PHE A 219 5.68 12.55 -16.06
C PHE A 219 6.68 13.53 -16.69
N LYS A 220 6.15 14.66 -17.17
CA LYS A 220 6.98 15.82 -17.54
C LYS A 220 7.50 16.50 -16.28
N SER A 221 8.63 17.18 -16.39
CA SER A 221 9.18 17.98 -15.29
C SER A 221 8.48 19.35 -15.17
N PRO A 222 8.14 19.83 -13.95
CA PRO A 222 8.26 19.11 -12.69
C PRO A 222 7.21 18.01 -12.55
N MET A 223 7.56 16.89 -11.91
CA MET A 223 6.68 15.74 -11.74
C MET A 223 5.38 16.08 -10.98
N TYR A 224 5.48 16.97 -10.00
CA TYR A 224 4.37 17.54 -9.24
C TYR A 224 4.67 19.02 -8.92
N ASP A 225 3.61 19.78 -8.60
CA ASP A 225 3.69 21.18 -8.17
C ASP A 225 2.68 21.43 -7.04
N CYS A 226 3.18 21.91 -5.90
CA CYS A 226 2.36 22.22 -4.72
C CYS A 226 1.78 23.64 -4.74
N THR A 227 2.04 24.43 -5.78
CA THR A 227 1.45 25.76 -5.95
C THR A 227 -0.08 25.65 -5.92
N GLY A 228 -0.71 26.46 -5.06
CA GLY A 228 -2.15 26.48 -4.88
C GLY A 228 -2.75 25.21 -4.28
N PHE A 229 -1.94 24.25 -3.79
CA PHE A 229 -2.45 23.08 -3.09
C PHE A 229 -3.16 23.52 -1.80
N LYS A 230 -4.41 23.06 -1.64
CA LYS A 230 -5.17 23.17 -0.41
C LYS A 230 -5.52 21.74 0.01
N PRO A 231 -5.16 21.30 1.23
CA PRO A 231 -5.57 19.98 1.69
C PRO A 231 -7.11 19.92 1.71
N SER A 232 -7.69 18.78 1.33
CA SER A 232 -9.12 18.55 1.53
C SER A 232 -9.41 18.72 3.03
N SER A 233 -10.31 19.62 3.41
CA SER A 233 -10.65 19.85 4.82
C SER A 233 -11.05 18.53 5.47
N SER A 234 -10.57 18.29 6.69
CA SER A 234 -10.99 17.17 7.55
C SER A 234 -12.37 17.38 8.16
N THR A 235 -13.15 18.33 7.64
CA THR A 235 -14.49 18.66 8.10
C THR A 235 -15.45 18.44 6.95
N SER A 236 -16.31 17.44 7.15
CA SER A 236 -17.59 17.31 6.50
C SER A 236 -18.44 18.54 6.82
N ASP A 237 -18.31 19.60 6.01
CA ASP A 237 -19.37 20.59 5.87
C ASP A 237 -20.23 20.16 4.67
N ASP A 238 -21.01 19.10 4.91
CA ASP A 238 -22.21 18.84 4.12
C ASP A 238 -23.34 19.67 4.75
N SER A 239 -23.25 20.99 4.59
CA SER A 239 -24.42 21.86 4.80
C SER A 239 -25.03 22.10 3.43
N SER A 240 -25.93 21.21 3.04
CA SER A 240 -26.94 21.54 2.05
C SER A 240 -27.70 22.76 2.56
N SER A 241 -27.64 23.83 1.77
CA SER A 241 -28.43 25.03 1.95
C SER A 241 -29.90 24.67 1.78
N GLU A 242 -30.66 24.70 2.88
CA GLU A 242 -32.11 24.86 2.85
C GLU A 242 -32.41 26.23 2.21
N GLU A 243 -32.85 26.23 0.95
CA GLU A 243 -33.57 27.36 0.39
C GLU A 243 -35.01 27.32 0.89
N SER A 244 -35.34 28.32 1.70
CA SER A 244 -36.70 28.70 2.06
C SER A 244 -37.42 29.33 0.87
N SER A 245 -38.58 28.80 0.50
CA SER A 245 -39.63 29.59 -0.14
C SER A 245 -41.00 28.99 0.13
N ASP A 246 -41.71 29.57 1.10
CA ASP A 246 -43.17 29.58 1.12
C ASP A 246 -43.65 30.60 0.08
N ASP A 247 -44.50 30.20 -0.88
CA ASP A 247 -45.87 30.76 -0.98
C ASP A 247 -46.76 29.96 -1.96
N LEU A 248 -48.05 29.96 -1.63
CA LEU A 248 -49.15 29.20 -2.22
C LEU A 248 -49.66 29.78 -3.55
N SER A 249 -50.09 28.92 -4.48
CA SER A 249 -51.47 28.95 -5.02
C SER A 249 -51.76 27.77 -5.96
N SER A 250 -52.89 27.13 -5.70
CA SER A 250 -53.60 26.16 -6.52
C SER A 250 -53.98 26.67 -7.92
N ASP A 251 -53.99 25.79 -8.92
CA ASP A 251 -55.15 25.65 -9.81
C ASP A 251 -55.14 24.33 -10.61
N ASN A 252 -56.32 23.74 -10.68
CA ASN A 252 -56.69 22.56 -11.48
C ASN A 252 -56.60 22.87 -12.99
N ASN A 253 -56.23 21.89 -13.84
CA ASN A 253 -57.21 21.27 -14.75
C ASN A 253 -56.67 20.03 -15.48
N SER A 254 -57.64 19.17 -15.72
CA SER A 254 -57.72 17.88 -16.39
C SER A 254 -57.35 17.81 -17.88
N SER A 255 -57.11 16.56 -18.32
CA SER A 255 -57.52 15.94 -19.61
C SER A 255 -56.93 16.53 -20.91
N GLU A 256 -56.66 15.82 -22.00
CA GLU A 256 -56.80 14.43 -22.40
C GLU A 256 -56.13 14.37 -23.80
N ILE A 257 -55.49 13.23 -24.08
CA ILE A 257 -55.66 12.43 -25.31
C ILE A 257 -55.05 12.89 -26.64
N ASP A 258 -54.56 11.82 -27.28
CA ASP A 258 -54.37 11.54 -28.70
C ASP A 258 -53.08 12.01 -29.36
N SER A 259 -52.38 11.19 -30.14
CA SER A 259 -52.27 9.72 -30.29
C SER A 259 -51.40 9.51 -31.51
N LEU A 260 -51.07 8.24 -31.70
CA LEU A 260 -50.75 7.58 -32.94
C LEU A 260 -49.28 7.47 -33.27
N ASP A 261 -48.81 6.32 -33.72
CA ASP A 261 -49.21 4.93 -33.47
C ASP A 261 -48.19 4.13 -34.27
N ASN A 262 -48.07 2.87 -33.89
CA ASN A 262 -47.81 1.74 -34.77
C ASN A 262 -46.39 1.59 -35.35
N ASP A 263 -45.82 0.39 -35.40
CA ASP A 263 -46.31 -0.96 -35.08
C ASP A 263 -45.03 -1.84 -35.08
N ILE A 264 -44.84 -2.74 -34.10
CA ILE A 264 -45.30 -4.15 -34.12
C ILE A 264 -44.55 -4.95 -35.21
N ASP A 265 -43.88 -6.08 -34.96
CA ASP A 265 -44.29 -7.33 -34.28
C ASP A 265 -43.03 -8.04 -33.77
N GLU A 266 -43.00 -8.57 -32.54
CA GLU A 266 -43.37 -9.96 -32.17
C GLU A 266 -42.45 -11.02 -32.80
N SER A 267 -42.07 -12.12 -32.16
CA SER A 267 -42.61 -12.92 -31.04
C SER A 267 -41.52 -13.98 -30.76
N SER A 268 -41.44 -14.74 -29.68
CA SER A 268 -42.28 -14.99 -28.51
C SER A 268 -41.54 -15.96 -27.58
N ASN A 269 -41.93 -15.88 -26.30
CA ASN A 269 -42.12 -16.91 -25.27
C ASN A 269 -40.92 -17.69 -24.74
N GLU A 270 -40.56 -17.52 -23.45
CA GLU A 270 -41.26 -17.88 -22.18
C GLU A 270 -41.09 -19.39 -21.87
N ASN A 271 -40.27 -19.72 -20.87
CA ASN A 271 -40.55 -19.90 -19.43
C ASN A 271 -41.00 -21.33 -19.12
N ASP A 272 -40.27 -22.04 -18.25
CA ASP A 272 -40.73 -22.23 -16.87
C ASP A 272 -39.74 -23.01 -15.98
N GLU A 273 -39.79 -22.60 -14.70
CA GLU A 273 -39.33 -23.16 -13.43
C GLU A 273 -39.74 -24.65 -13.21
N SER A 274 -39.32 -25.46 -12.22
CA SER A 274 -38.56 -25.39 -10.96
C SER A 274 -38.33 -26.84 -10.43
N SER A 275 -37.55 -26.95 -9.34
CA SER A 275 -37.69 -27.88 -8.19
C SER A 275 -36.74 -29.10 -8.02
N GLU A 276 -35.94 -28.98 -6.96
CA GLU A 276 -35.50 -29.90 -5.90
C GLU A 276 -35.47 -31.44 -6.11
N SER A 277 -34.36 -32.08 -5.72
CA SER A 277 -34.26 -32.95 -4.52
C SER A 277 -32.88 -33.61 -4.36
N ASP A 278 -32.53 -33.85 -3.09
CA ASP A 278 -31.32 -34.45 -2.55
C ASP A 278 -31.05 -35.91 -2.96
N GLU A 279 -29.77 -36.31 -3.05
CA GLU A 279 -29.29 -37.53 -2.35
C GLU A 279 -27.76 -37.61 -2.25
N SER A 280 -27.31 -38.03 -1.07
CA SER A 280 -25.94 -38.27 -0.63
C SER A 280 -25.25 -39.47 -1.30
N THR A 281 -23.92 -39.49 -1.38
CA THR A 281 -23.05 -40.50 -0.71
C THR A 281 -21.55 -40.31 -1.01
N SER A 282 -20.77 -40.74 -0.03
CA SER A 282 -19.32 -40.68 0.17
C SER A 282 -18.42 -41.37 -0.87
N SER A 283 -17.16 -40.94 -0.98
CA SER A 283 -16.00 -41.78 -0.59
C SER A 283 -14.65 -41.08 -0.77
N ASP A 284 -13.75 -41.41 0.16
CA ASP A 284 -12.36 -41.01 0.27
C ASP A 284 -11.49 -41.35 -0.96
N ALA A 285 -10.49 -40.50 -1.24
CA ALA A 285 -9.19 -40.95 -1.72
C ALA A 285 -8.10 -39.88 -1.50
N GLN A 286 -7.30 -40.09 -0.46
CA GLN A 286 -5.93 -39.59 -0.38
C GLN A 286 -5.10 -40.16 -1.53
N SER A 287 -4.32 -39.32 -2.22
CA SER A 287 -3.04 -39.77 -2.76
C SER A 287 -2.02 -38.62 -2.80
N HIS A 288 -0.92 -38.85 -2.08
CA HIS A 288 0.34 -38.13 -2.17
C HIS A 288 0.95 -38.27 -3.56
N ILE A 289 1.44 -37.17 -4.14
CA ILE A 289 2.66 -37.19 -4.95
C ILE A 289 3.50 -35.97 -4.56
N GLY A 290 4.64 -36.26 -3.93
CA GLY A 290 5.69 -35.28 -3.69
C GLY A 290 6.45 -34.93 -4.96
N GLY A 291 6.82 -33.66 -5.09
CA GLY A 291 7.73 -33.15 -6.09
C GLY A 291 8.66 -32.14 -5.43
N ASN A 292 9.79 -32.64 -4.94
CA ASN A 292 10.86 -31.85 -4.35
C ASN A 292 11.50 -31.00 -5.47
N MET A 293 11.30 -29.68 -5.45
CA MET A 293 12.11 -28.76 -6.25
C MET A 293 12.88 -27.86 -5.29
N MET A 294 14.16 -28.21 -5.08
CA MET A 294 15.13 -27.36 -4.41
C MET A 294 15.23 -26.05 -5.20
N VAL A 295 14.57 -25.01 -4.72
CA VAL A 295 14.89 -23.64 -5.07
C VAL A 295 15.97 -23.20 -4.10
N THR A 296 17.22 -23.16 -4.57
CA THR A 296 18.30 -22.47 -3.89
C THR A 296 17.96 -20.98 -3.86
N THR A 297 17.31 -20.52 -2.79
CA THR A 297 17.07 -19.10 -2.57
C THR A 297 18.40 -18.45 -2.19
N ALA A 298 18.90 -17.55 -3.01
CA ALA A 298 19.91 -16.59 -2.58
C ALA A 298 19.26 -15.68 -1.50
N ALA A 299 19.96 -15.42 -0.40
CA ALA A 299 19.54 -14.39 0.55
C ALA A 299 19.42 -13.07 -0.21
N SER A 300 18.27 -12.42 -0.12
CA SER A 300 18.04 -11.12 -0.73
C SER A 300 17.69 -10.16 0.38
N VAL A 301 18.71 -9.47 0.91
CA VAL A 301 18.46 -8.23 1.65
C VAL A 301 17.84 -7.27 0.65
N VAL A 302 16.52 -7.06 0.77
CA VAL A 302 15.79 -6.12 -0.07
C VAL A 302 16.14 -4.72 0.45
N ALA A 303 16.94 -4.00 -0.33
CA ALA A 303 17.26 -2.62 -0.07
C ALA A 303 16.16 -1.75 -0.68
N PHE A 304 15.36 -1.10 0.17
CA PHE A 304 14.45 -0.05 -0.28
C PHE A 304 15.27 1.23 -0.45
N ALA A 305 15.60 1.55 -1.70
CA ALA A 305 16.23 2.82 -2.05
C ALA A 305 15.15 3.90 -2.13
N ALA A 306 14.91 4.60 -1.03
CA ALA A 306 14.12 5.82 -1.05
C ALA A 306 14.98 6.95 -1.65
N ALA A 307 14.64 7.40 -2.86
CA ALA A 307 15.16 8.68 -3.36
C ALA A 307 14.47 9.80 -2.56
N ALA A 308 15.17 10.38 -1.60
CA ALA A 308 14.75 11.66 -1.02
C ALA A 308 14.84 12.71 -2.11
N LEU A 309 13.70 13.09 -2.70
CA LEU A 309 13.59 14.29 -3.52
C LEU A 309 13.66 15.48 -2.56
N PHE A 310 14.84 16.09 -2.47
CA PHE A 310 15.07 17.36 -1.77
C PHE A 310 14.58 18.53 -2.61
#